data_AF-A0A2J8KET8-F1
#
_entry.id   AF-A0A2J8KET8-F1
#
_cell.length_a   1.000
_cell.length_b   1.000
_cell.length_c   1.000
_cell.angle_alpha   90.00
_cell.angle_beta   90.00
_cell.angle_gamma   90.00
#
_symmetry.space_group_name_H-M   'P 1'
#
loop_
_entity.id
_entity.type
_entity.pdbx_description
1 polymer ?
#
loop_
_entity_poly.entity_id
_entity_poly.type
_entity_poly.pdbx_seq_one_letter_code
_entity_poly.pdbx_strand_id
1 'polypeptide(L)'
;MQKAGAGGRRASDCGLAPHRPRCITKFAQYVGSFPVDDLDTQESVWLVQQQLWALKDCPRRRAVILKFSLQGLKIYSGEGEVLLMAHALRRILYSTWCPADCQFAFMARNPQSPASKLFCHLFVGSQPGEV
;
A
#
# COMPACT_ATOMS: atom_id res chain seq x y z
N MET A 1 -16.75 68.99 -9.38
CA MET A 1 -15.55 68.11 -9.51
C MET A 1 -15.74 66.89 -8.61
N GLN A 2 -15.27 65.72 -9.06
CA GLN A 2 -15.23 64.38 -8.39
C GLN A 2 -16.53 63.55 -8.54
N LYS A 3 -16.66 62.65 -9.54
CA LYS A 3 -16.06 61.29 -9.76
C LYS A 3 -16.29 60.34 -8.58
N ALA A 4 -16.59 59.06 -8.73
CA ALA A 4 -17.11 58.19 -9.79
C ALA A 4 -17.38 56.85 -9.07
N GLY A 5 -18.46 56.15 -9.41
CA GLY A 5 -18.81 54.88 -8.79
C GLY A 5 -18.01 53.68 -9.30
N ALA A 6 -18.37 52.54 -8.71
CA ALA A 6 -18.20 51.17 -9.16
C ALA A 6 -16.85 50.46 -8.95
N GLY A 7 -16.94 49.26 -8.38
CA GLY A 7 -15.90 48.24 -8.53
C GLY A 7 -15.55 47.42 -7.30
N GLY A 8 -16.54 46.98 -6.51
CA GLY A 8 -16.32 45.92 -5.52
C GLY A 8 -15.91 44.63 -6.24
N ARG A 9 -14.61 44.38 -6.36
CA ARG A 9 -14.08 43.14 -6.91
C ARG A 9 -14.40 42.02 -5.93
N ARG A 10 -15.27 41.11 -6.35
CA ARG A 10 -15.54 39.83 -5.69
C ARG A 10 -14.19 39.14 -5.45
N ALA A 11 -13.94 38.72 -4.22
CA ALA A 11 -12.93 37.74 -3.92
C ALA A 11 -13.17 36.53 -4.85
N SER A 12 -12.15 36.20 -5.66
CA SER A 12 -12.15 34.96 -6.41
C SER A 12 -12.10 33.85 -5.37
N ASP A 13 -13.26 33.27 -5.12
CA ASP A 13 -13.41 32.07 -4.30
C ASP A 13 -12.80 30.92 -5.11
N CYS A 14 -11.47 30.88 -5.13
CA CYS A 14 -10.71 29.72 -5.59
C CYS A 14 -10.89 28.65 -4.53
N GLY A 15 -12.09 28.07 -4.48
CA GLY A 15 -12.36 26.86 -3.72
C GLY A 15 -11.32 25.84 -4.18
N LEU A 16 -10.39 25.51 -3.28
CA LEU A 16 -9.42 24.45 -3.50
C LEU A 16 -10.26 23.20 -3.80
N ALA A 17 -10.28 22.78 -5.07
CA ALA A 17 -10.87 21.52 -5.44
C ALA A 17 -10.31 20.47 -4.47
N PRO A 18 -11.15 19.70 -3.77
CA PRO A 18 -10.68 18.79 -2.73
C PRO A 18 -9.60 17.91 -3.36
N HIS A 19 -8.39 18.01 -2.80
CA HIS A 19 -7.19 17.40 -3.36
C HIS A 19 -7.37 15.88 -3.32
N ARG A 20 -7.95 15.30 -4.38
CA ARG A 20 -8.12 13.85 -4.47
C ARG A 20 -6.72 13.26 -4.61
N PRO A 21 -6.24 12.46 -3.64
CA PRO A 21 -4.93 11.86 -3.75
C PRO A 21 -4.92 10.99 -5.00
N ARG A 22 -3.88 11.12 -5.83
CA ARG A 22 -3.65 10.16 -6.92
C ARG A 22 -3.52 8.77 -6.29
N CYS A 23 -4.35 7.84 -6.74
CA CYS A 23 -4.39 6.48 -6.24
C CYS A 23 -4.20 5.51 -7.40
N ILE A 24 -3.32 4.53 -7.22
CA ILE A 24 -3.10 3.43 -8.17
C ILE A 24 -3.79 2.20 -7.61
N THR A 25 -4.63 1.56 -8.41
CA THR A 25 -5.35 0.34 -8.02
C THR A 25 -4.76 -0.85 -8.77
N LYS A 26 -4.43 -1.92 -8.05
CA LYS A 26 -3.95 -3.19 -8.61
C LYS A 26 -4.80 -4.34 -8.08
N PHE A 27 -4.98 -5.37 -8.90
CA PHE A 27 -5.66 -6.61 -8.52
C PHE A 27 -4.60 -7.66 -8.22
N ALA A 28 -4.77 -8.39 -7.12
CA ALA A 28 -3.79 -9.37 -6.68
C ALA A 28 -4.46 -10.49 -5.88
N GLN A 29 -3.68 -11.51 -5.58
CA GLN A 29 -4.03 -12.55 -4.63
C GLN A 29 -3.14 -12.43 -3.40
N TYR A 30 -3.73 -12.27 -2.23
CA TYR A 30 -3.04 -12.32 -0.95
C TYR A 30 -2.73 -13.77 -0.58
N VAL A 31 -1.44 -14.08 -0.43
CA VAL A 31 -0.96 -15.42 -0.06
C VAL A 31 -0.98 -15.59 1.45
N GLY A 32 -0.55 -14.55 2.18
CA GLY A 32 -0.51 -14.58 3.62
C GLY A 32 0.48 -13.59 4.22
N SER A 33 0.66 -13.70 5.53
CA SER A 33 1.62 -12.93 6.29
C SER A 33 2.40 -13.80 7.25
N PHE A 34 3.65 -13.42 7.48
CA PHE A 34 4.53 -14.06 8.44
C PHE A 34 5.21 -13.00 9.30
N PRO A 35 5.46 -13.29 10.59
CA PRO A 35 6.21 -12.39 11.45
C PRO A 35 7.66 -12.31 10.96
N VAL A 36 8.25 -11.14 11.13
CA VAL A 36 9.69 -10.91 10.95
C VAL A 36 10.18 -10.29 12.25
N ASP A 37 11.23 -10.88 12.81
CA ASP A 37 11.87 -10.35 14.00
C ASP A 37 12.57 -9.02 13.67
N ASP A 38 12.72 -8.15 14.67
CA ASP A 38 13.43 -6.87 14.56
C ASP A 38 14.96 -7.12 14.55
N LEU A 39 15.41 -7.84 13.53
CA LEU A 39 16.82 -8.17 13.26
C LEU A 39 17.47 -7.02 12.48
N ASP A 40 18.79 -7.10 12.30
CA ASP A 40 19.46 -6.20 11.36
C ASP A 40 18.78 -6.27 9.97
N THR A 41 18.79 -5.14 9.27
CA THR A 41 18.01 -4.98 8.03
C THR A 41 18.46 -5.99 6.97
N GLN A 42 19.75 -6.33 6.91
CA GLN A 42 20.27 -7.26 5.91
C GLN A 42 19.83 -8.71 6.19
N GLU A 43 19.89 -9.16 7.44
CA GLU A 43 19.44 -10.50 7.83
C GLU A 43 17.94 -10.68 7.60
N SER A 44 17.16 -9.64 7.96
CA SER A 44 15.72 -9.60 7.73
C SER A 44 15.37 -9.74 6.25
N VAL A 45 16.09 -9.05 5.36
CA VAL A 45 15.88 -9.13 3.91
C VAL A 45 16.14 -10.53 3.39
N TRP A 46 17.23 -11.17 3.83
CA TRP A 46 17.56 -12.53 3.39
C TRP A 46 16.51 -13.55 3.85
N LEU A 47 16.06 -13.46 5.10
CA LEU A 47 15.03 -14.34 5.64
C LEU A 47 13.68 -14.14 4.93
N VAL A 48 13.31 -12.89 4.64
CA VAL A 48 12.14 -12.57 3.81
C VAL A 48 12.27 -13.23 2.45
N GLN A 49 13.40 -13.10 1.76
CA GLN A 49 13.60 -13.71 0.44
C GLN A 49 13.42 -15.24 0.50
N GLN A 50 14.00 -15.92 1.49
CA GLN A 50 13.79 -17.36 1.64
C GLN A 50 12.31 -17.72 1.81
N GLN A 51 11.58 -16.95 2.62
CA GLN A 51 10.16 -17.21 2.84
C GLN A 51 9.31 -16.93 1.59
N LEU A 52 9.65 -15.91 0.80
CA LEU A 52 9.00 -15.64 -0.49
C LEU A 52 9.17 -16.80 -1.48
N TRP A 53 10.38 -17.36 -1.53
CA TRP A 53 10.69 -18.53 -2.35
C TRP A 53 9.91 -19.76 -1.90
N ALA A 54 9.83 -20.01 -0.60
CA ALA A 54 9.08 -21.14 -0.04
C ALA A 54 7.57 -21.04 -0.31
N LEU A 55 7.03 -19.81 -0.40
CA LEU A 55 5.59 -19.55 -0.56
C LEU A 55 5.16 -19.35 -2.02
N LYS A 56 6.07 -19.42 -3.00
CA LYS A 56 5.76 -19.15 -4.42
C LYS A 56 4.64 -20.04 -4.98
N ASP A 57 4.59 -21.30 -4.55
CA ASP A 57 3.63 -22.31 -5.01
C ASP A 57 2.48 -22.53 -4.01
N CYS A 58 2.32 -21.65 -3.01
CA CYS A 58 1.26 -21.79 -2.02
C CYS A 58 -0.12 -21.75 -2.70
N PRO A 59 -0.95 -22.81 -2.61
CA PRO A 59 -2.23 -22.88 -3.32
C PRO A 59 -3.32 -22.04 -2.63
N ARG A 60 -3.15 -21.78 -1.32
CA ARG A 60 -4.11 -21.01 -0.53
C ARG A 60 -3.87 -19.53 -0.76
N ARG A 61 -4.77 -18.89 -1.51
CA ARG A 61 -4.70 -17.46 -1.82
C ARG A 61 -6.09 -16.83 -1.77
N ARG A 62 -6.16 -15.54 -1.47
CA ARG A 62 -7.40 -14.76 -1.43
C ARG A 62 -7.34 -13.60 -2.41
N ALA A 63 -8.33 -13.44 -3.28
CA ALA A 63 -8.42 -12.27 -4.15
C ALA A 63 -8.57 -10.99 -3.34
N VAL A 64 -7.78 -9.97 -3.68
CA VAL A 64 -7.75 -8.66 -3.01
C VAL A 64 -7.53 -7.53 -4.02
N ILE A 65 -7.92 -6.33 -3.63
CA ILE A 65 -7.65 -5.10 -4.37
C ILE A 65 -6.67 -4.24 -3.56
N LEU A 66 -5.53 -3.91 -4.15
CA LEU A 66 -4.51 -3.04 -3.59
C LEU A 66 -4.70 -1.61 -4.08
N LYS A 67 -4.87 -0.66 -3.15
CA LYS A 67 -4.99 0.77 -3.44
C LYS A 67 -3.81 1.53 -2.86
N PHE A 68 -2.88 1.89 -3.73
CA PHE A 68 -1.66 2.63 -3.40
C PHE A 68 -1.92 4.13 -3.46
N SER A 69 -1.40 4.87 -2.49
CA SER A 69 -1.43 6.33 -2.46
C SER A 69 -0.23 6.85 -1.67
N LEU A 70 0.03 8.16 -1.72
CA LEU A 70 1.06 8.78 -0.87
C LEU A 70 0.73 8.69 0.64
N GLN A 71 -0.53 8.44 1.02
CA GLN A 71 -0.89 8.21 2.41
C GLN A 71 -0.51 6.79 2.87
N GLY A 72 -0.32 5.87 1.93
CA GLY A 72 -0.02 4.47 2.18
C GLY A 72 -0.84 3.51 1.31
N LEU A 73 -0.94 2.28 1.78
CA LEU A 73 -1.54 1.16 1.08
C LEU A 73 -2.79 0.67 1.83
N LYS A 74 -3.89 0.55 1.09
CA LYS A 74 -5.12 -0.10 1.56
C LYS A 74 -5.35 -1.38 0.78
N ILE A 75 -5.77 -2.42 1.49
CA ILE A 75 -6.06 -3.73 0.93
C ILE A 75 -7.54 -4.00 1.17
N TYR A 76 -8.29 -4.17 0.09
CA TYR A 76 -9.72 -4.50 0.12
C TYR A 76 -9.94 -5.96 -0.29
N SER A 77 -11.12 -6.50 -0.01
CA SER A 77 -11.55 -7.79 -0.57
C SER A 77 -11.55 -7.74 -2.11
N GLY A 78 -11.60 -8.90 -2.76
CA GLY A 78 -11.64 -9.00 -4.23
C GLY A 78 -12.85 -8.29 -4.85
N GLU A 79 -13.93 -8.16 -4.09
CA GLU A 79 -15.15 -7.44 -4.45
C GLU A 79 -15.04 -5.92 -4.18
N GLY A 80 -14.05 -5.48 -3.41
CA GLY A 80 -13.82 -4.07 -3.08
C GLY A 80 -14.67 -3.53 -1.92
N GLU A 81 -15.59 -4.33 -1.38
CA GLU A 81 -16.57 -3.91 -0.37
C GLU A 81 -15.97 -3.77 1.04
N VAL A 82 -15.00 -4.63 1.38
CA VAL A 82 -14.48 -4.71 2.76
C VAL A 82 -13.01 -4.28 2.81
N LEU A 83 -12.68 -3.32 3.66
CA LEU A 83 -11.29 -2.96 4.00
C LEU A 83 -10.70 -4.05 4.90
N LEU A 84 -9.69 -4.77 4.40
CA LEU A 84 -9.04 -5.87 5.13
C LEU A 84 -7.84 -5.38 5.94
N MET A 85 -7.01 -4.52 5.33
CA MET A 85 -5.79 -4.00 5.96
C MET A 85 -5.51 -2.58 5.46
N ALA A 86 -4.87 -1.77 6.30
CA ALA A 86 -4.41 -0.44 5.93
C ALA A 86 -3.09 -0.11 6.62
N HIS A 87 -2.08 0.25 5.83
CA HIS A 87 -0.79 0.67 6.31
C HIS A 87 -0.49 2.08 5.81
N ALA A 88 -0.19 2.99 6.75
CA ALA A 88 0.37 4.28 6.38
C ALA A 88 1.78 4.06 5.79
N LEU A 89 2.18 4.85 4.79
CA LEU A 89 3.46 4.65 4.09
C LEU A 89 4.66 4.67 5.06
N ARG A 90 4.64 5.57 6.05
CA ARG A 90 5.63 5.66 7.14
C ARG A 90 5.79 4.41 8.02
N ARG A 91 4.88 3.44 7.92
CA ARG A 91 4.93 2.16 8.66
C ARG A 91 5.47 1.01 7.82
N ILE A 92 5.71 1.23 6.52
CA ILE A 92 6.32 0.26 5.63
C ILE A 92 7.82 0.49 5.68
N LEU A 93 8.57 -0.51 6.13
CA LEU A 93 10.03 -0.42 6.32
C LEU A 93 10.78 -0.94 5.09
N TYR A 94 10.22 -1.94 4.44
CA TYR A 94 10.84 -2.62 3.31
C TYR A 94 9.75 -3.08 2.34
N SER A 95 10.03 -3.01 1.05
CA SER A 95 9.17 -3.57 0.00
C SER A 95 10.05 -4.21 -1.06
N THR A 96 9.57 -5.32 -1.61
CA THR A 96 10.27 -6.08 -2.65
C THR A 96 9.29 -6.66 -3.64
N TRP A 97 9.79 -7.03 -4.79
CA TRP A 97 9.02 -7.64 -5.86
C TRP A 97 9.89 -8.65 -6.63
N CYS A 98 9.27 -9.74 -7.08
CA CYS A 98 9.89 -10.71 -7.98
C CYS A 98 9.04 -10.79 -9.25
N PRO A 99 9.46 -10.20 -10.37
CA PRO A 99 8.67 -10.21 -11.61
C PRO A 99 8.44 -11.61 -12.17
N ALA A 100 9.45 -12.49 -12.07
CA ALA A 100 9.39 -13.86 -12.58
C ALA A 100 8.30 -14.68 -11.89
N ASP A 101 8.08 -14.44 -10.59
CA ASP A 101 7.07 -15.13 -9.78
C ASP A 101 5.79 -14.30 -9.61
N CYS A 102 5.69 -13.14 -10.28
CA CYS A 102 4.60 -12.17 -10.13
C CYS A 102 4.36 -11.76 -8.66
N GLN A 103 5.40 -11.79 -7.81
CA GLN A 103 5.28 -11.53 -6.38
C GLN A 103 5.53 -10.07 -6.04
N PHE A 104 4.75 -9.56 -5.11
CA PHE A 104 4.99 -8.30 -4.41
C PHE A 104 4.85 -8.53 -2.92
N ALA A 105 5.79 -7.99 -2.14
CA ALA A 105 5.75 -8.08 -0.70
C ALA A 105 6.18 -6.77 -0.05
N PHE A 106 5.62 -6.50 1.14
CA PHE A 106 6.10 -5.41 1.97
C PHE A 106 6.11 -5.82 3.44
N MET A 107 7.06 -5.25 4.18
CA MET A 107 7.19 -5.40 5.61
C MET A 107 6.69 -4.15 6.31
N ALA A 108 5.79 -4.32 7.27
CA ALA A 108 5.23 -3.23 8.03
C ALA A 108 4.90 -3.60 9.47
N ARG A 109 4.72 -2.58 10.30
CA ARG A 109 4.09 -2.73 11.61
C ARG A 109 2.57 -2.77 11.44
N ASN A 110 1.95 -3.83 11.92
CA ASN A 110 0.49 -3.95 11.93
C ASN A 110 -0.13 -2.92 12.88
N PRO A 111 -1.28 -2.30 12.53
CA PRO A 111 -2.06 -1.55 13.49
C PRO A 111 -2.33 -2.39 14.74
N GLN A 112 -2.24 -1.77 15.92
CA GLN A 112 -2.48 -2.41 17.23
C GLN A 112 -1.50 -3.52 17.63
N SER A 113 -0.50 -3.85 16.81
CA SER A 113 0.59 -4.75 17.20
C SER A 113 1.66 -4.01 18.02
N PRO A 114 2.41 -4.71 18.89
CA PRO A 114 3.57 -4.15 19.56
C PRO A 114 4.54 -3.50 18.58
N ALA A 115 5.19 -2.41 18.99
CA ALA A 115 6.09 -1.66 18.12
C ALA A 115 7.25 -2.51 17.58
N SER A 116 7.70 -3.52 18.33
CA SER A 116 8.79 -4.42 17.95
C SER A 116 8.40 -5.54 16.98
N LYS A 117 7.11 -5.69 16.62
CA LYS A 117 6.66 -6.78 15.74
C LYS A 117 6.45 -6.29 14.32
N LEU A 118 7.21 -6.85 13.39
CA LEU A 118 7.06 -6.64 11.95
C LEU A 118 6.35 -7.84 11.33
N PHE A 119 5.60 -7.56 10.27
CA PHE A 119 4.97 -8.57 9.45
C PHE A 119 5.32 -8.31 7.99
N CYS A 120 5.69 -9.36 7.28
CA CYS A 120 5.76 -9.34 5.83
C CYS A 120 4.41 -9.80 5.27
N HIS A 121 3.86 -9.05 4.32
CA HIS A 121 2.62 -9.36 3.62
C HIS A 121 2.94 -9.70 2.16
N LEU A 122 2.56 -10.89 1.70
CA LEU A 122 2.86 -11.40 0.37
C LEU A 122 1.61 -11.41 -0.53
N PHE A 123 1.78 -10.87 -1.73
CA PHE A 123 0.79 -10.80 -2.79
C PHE A 123 1.35 -11.37 -4.09
N VAL A 124 0.49 -11.95 -4.91
CA VAL A 124 0.82 -12.45 -6.24
C VAL A 124 -0.12 -11.84 -7.27
N GLY A 125 0.44 -11.28 -8.33
CA GLY A 125 -0.29 -10.83 -9.52
C GLY A 125 -0.58 -11.99 -10.47
N SER A 126 -1.43 -11.74 -11.46
CA SER A 126 -1.70 -12.67 -12.56
C SER A 126 -0.59 -12.61 -13.62
N GLN A 127 0.09 -11.46 -13.75
CA GLN A 127 1.16 -11.23 -14.73
C GLN A 127 2.36 -10.46 -14.13
N PRO A 128 3.57 -10.59 -14.72
CA PRO A 128 4.74 -9.83 -14.28
C PRO A 128 4.50 -8.31 -14.33
N GLY A 129 4.80 -7.60 -13.23
CA GLY A 129 4.60 -6.15 -13.13
C GLY A 129 3.14 -5.69 -12.96
N GLU A 130 2.20 -6.62 -12.79
CA GLU A 130 0.81 -6.29 -12.53
C GLU A 130 0.61 -5.67 -11.15
N VAL A 131 1.40 -6.07 -10.14
CA VAL A 131 1.32 -5.58 -8.77
C VAL A 131 2.45 -4.61 -8.45
#